data_AF-A0AA37KUA4-F1
#
_entry.id   AF-A0AA37KUA4-F1
#
_cell.length_a   1.000
_cell.length_b   1.000
_cell.length_c   1.000
_cell.angle_alpha   90.00
_cell.angle_beta   90.00
_cell.angle_gamma   90.00
#
_symmetry.space_group_name_H-M   'P 1'
#
loop_
_entity.id
_entity.type
_entity.pdbx_description
1 polymer ?
#
loop_
_entity_poly.entity_id
_entity_poly.type
_entity_poly.pdbx_seq_one_letter_code
_entity_poly.pdbx_strand_id
1 'polypeptide(L)'
;MDFAVKGTHPAQPVNTEKAKALQAALAQIEKQFGKGTIMRLGEGEVIEDIQVVSTGSLGLDIALGVGGLPRGRVVEIYGPESSGKTTLTLQVIAEMQKQGGQCAFVDAEHALDVQYAQKLGVQLSDLLISQPDTGEQALEIVDSLVRSGAVDLIVIDSVAALTPKAEIEGEMGDALPGLQARLMSQALRKLTATIKKTNCMVIFINQIRMKIGVMFGSPETTTGGNALKFYASVRLDIRRTGTIKKGDEAVGNETKVKVVKNKVSPPFKTAEFDILFGEGISREGEIIDMGVNAKIIEKSGAWYAYNGEKIGQGRDNSREFLRENADLAREIENKVRESLGIALLPASLEAPAAAPAKEAAEK
;
A
#
# COMPACT_ATOMS: atom_id res chain seq x y z
N MET A 1 16.17 -19.02 -26.79
CA MET A 1 15.21 -18.96 -27.90
C MET A 1 14.46 -17.65 -27.74
N ASP A 2 15.01 -16.61 -28.37
CA ASP A 2 14.51 -15.24 -28.27
C ASP A 2 13.27 -15.06 -29.14
N PHE A 3 12.15 -14.71 -28.52
CA PHE A 3 10.99 -14.19 -29.24
C PHE A 3 11.13 -12.67 -29.37
N ALA A 4 11.79 -12.24 -30.44
CA ALA A 4 11.78 -10.86 -30.89
C ALA A 4 10.37 -10.50 -31.41
N VAL A 5 9.66 -9.63 -30.70
CA VAL A 5 8.40 -9.04 -31.17
C VAL A 5 8.72 -8.03 -32.27
N LYS A 6 8.62 -8.45 -33.53
CA LYS A 6 8.63 -7.57 -34.70
C LYS A 6 7.33 -6.76 -34.75
N GLY A 7 7.32 -5.60 -34.11
CA GLY A 7 6.31 -4.55 -34.33
C GLY A 7 6.78 -3.55 -35.37
N THR A 8 6.67 -3.89 -36.66
CA THR A 8 6.78 -2.88 -37.74
C THR A 8 5.41 -2.72 -38.37
N HIS A 9 4.65 -1.73 -37.91
CA HIS A 9 3.55 -1.22 -38.72
C HIS A 9 4.18 -0.41 -39.87
N PRO A 10 3.92 -0.74 -41.15
CA PRO A 10 4.28 0.14 -42.24
C PRO A 10 3.50 1.45 -42.04
N ALA A 11 4.21 2.56 -41.88
CA ALA A 11 3.61 3.88 -41.80
C ALA A 11 2.79 4.12 -43.09
N GLN A 12 1.46 4.03 -42.97
CA GLN A 12 0.58 4.47 -44.05
C GLN A 12 0.85 5.95 -44.32
N PRO A 13 0.77 6.42 -45.59
CA PRO A 13 1.00 7.81 -45.92
C PRO A 13 0.08 8.67 -45.06
N VAL A 14 0.67 9.58 -44.28
CA VAL A 14 -0.05 10.51 -43.41
C VAL A 14 -0.99 11.32 -44.29
N ASN A 15 -2.27 10.95 -44.30
CA ASN A 15 -3.29 11.65 -45.06
C ASN A 15 -3.40 13.07 -44.46
N THR A 16 -2.82 14.05 -45.15
CA THR A 16 -2.52 15.39 -44.63
C THR A 16 -3.79 16.13 -44.22
N GLU A 17 -4.92 15.83 -44.86
CA GLU A 17 -6.24 16.37 -44.48
C GLU A 17 -6.73 15.80 -43.15
N LYS A 18 -6.56 14.48 -42.92
CA LYS A 18 -6.88 13.86 -41.63
C LYS A 18 -6.00 14.42 -40.50
N ALA A 19 -4.73 14.68 -40.78
CA ALA A 19 -3.82 15.28 -39.80
C ALA A 19 -4.20 16.72 -39.43
N LYS A 20 -4.56 17.56 -40.42
CA LYS A 20 -5.05 18.92 -40.18
C LYS A 20 -6.38 18.94 -39.41
N ALA A 21 -7.33 18.09 -39.81
CA ALA A 21 -8.61 17.96 -39.12
C ALA A 21 -8.43 17.50 -37.66
N LEU A 22 -7.53 16.53 -37.43
CA LEU A 22 -7.18 16.08 -36.10
C LEU A 22 -6.57 17.20 -35.26
N GLN A 23 -5.63 17.97 -35.81
CA GLN A 23 -4.99 19.07 -35.09
C GLN A 23 -5.96 20.21 -34.75
N ALA A 24 -6.89 20.54 -35.64
CA ALA A 24 -7.95 21.50 -35.38
C ALA A 24 -8.91 21.01 -34.28
N ALA A 25 -9.28 19.72 -34.31
CA ALA A 25 -10.11 19.12 -33.27
C ALA A 25 -9.39 19.12 -31.90
N LEU A 26 -8.10 18.77 -31.86
CA LEU A 26 -7.29 18.81 -30.64
C LEU A 26 -7.22 20.23 -30.06
N ALA A 27 -6.94 21.24 -30.89
CA ALA A 27 -6.89 22.64 -30.47
C ALA A 27 -8.26 23.15 -29.96
N GLN A 28 -9.35 22.71 -30.59
CA GLN A 28 -10.71 23.05 -30.15
C GLN A 28 -11.01 22.41 -28.79
N ILE A 29 -10.65 21.15 -28.59
CA ILE A 29 -10.83 20.43 -27.31
C ILE A 29 -10.01 21.11 -26.21
N GLU A 30 -8.73 21.44 -26.45
CA GLU A 30 -7.90 22.15 -25.45
C GLU A 30 -8.45 23.53 -25.12
N LYS A 31 -8.97 24.27 -26.12
CA LYS A 31 -9.58 25.59 -25.89
C LYS A 31 -10.87 25.50 -25.06
N GLN A 32 -11.67 24.45 -25.27
CA GLN A 32 -12.95 24.27 -24.58
C GLN A 32 -12.79 23.71 -23.16
N PHE A 33 -11.85 22.78 -22.96
CA PHE A 33 -11.76 21.99 -21.73
C PHE A 33 -10.46 22.21 -20.94
N GLY A 34 -9.51 22.98 -21.48
CA GLY A 34 -8.24 23.31 -20.85
C GLY A 34 -7.07 22.47 -21.38
N LYS A 35 -5.85 22.98 -21.18
CA LYS A 35 -4.60 22.30 -21.55
C LYS A 35 -4.49 20.95 -20.83
N GLY A 36 -4.02 19.92 -21.53
CA GLY A 36 -3.84 18.57 -20.99
C GLY A 36 -5.09 17.68 -21.00
N THR A 37 -6.23 18.16 -21.52
CA THR A 37 -7.46 17.34 -21.63
C THR A 37 -7.33 16.21 -22.65
N ILE A 38 -6.52 16.42 -23.68
CA ILE A 38 -6.22 15.42 -24.70
C ILE A 38 -4.76 15.55 -25.10
N MET A 39 -4.00 14.47 -24.96
CA MET A 39 -2.56 14.45 -25.26
C MET A 39 -2.23 13.18 -26.02
N ARG A 40 -1.20 13.24 -26.87
CA ARG A 40 -0.66 12.05 -27.51
C ARG A 40 0.20 11.32 -26.48
N LEU A 41 -0.11 10.04 -26.26
CA LEU A 41 0.50 9.22 -25.21
C LEU A 41 2.04 9.07 -25.34
N GLY A 42 2.62 9.40 -26.51
CA GLY A 42 4.07 9.38 -26.74
C GLY A 42 4.72 10.74 -27.00
N GLU A 43 3.96 11.84 -27.06
CA GLU A 43 4.48 13.20 -27.27
C GLU A 43 3.99 14.09 -26.14
N GLY A 44 4.79 14.21 -25.07
CA GLY A 44 4.53 15.17 -23.99
C GLY A 44 4.09 14.55 -22.68
N GLU A 45 4.96 13.75 -22.09
CA GLU A 45 5.31 13.71 -20.67
C GLU A 45 6.41 12.64 -20.61
N VAL A 46 7.54 12.93 -19.96
CA VAL A 46 8.35 11.84 -19.40
C VAL A 46 7.33 11.00 -18.65
N ILE A 47 7.21 9.69 -18.94
CA ILE A 47 6.33 8.82 -18.15
C ILE A 47 6.80 9.00 -16.71
N GLU A 48 6.13 9.87 -15.94
CA GLU A 48 6.53 10.15 -14.58
C GLU A 48 6.36 8.83 -13.85
N ASP A 49 7.45 8.36 -13.24
CA ASP A 49 7.40 7.16 -12.43
C ASP A 49 6.24 7.30 -11.43
N ILE A 50 5.42 6.27 -11.38
CA ILE A 50 4.25 6.26 -10.50
C ILE A 50 4.77 6.47 -9.08
N GLN A 51 4.44 7.61 -8.48
CA GLN A 51 4.82 7.88 -7.10
C GLN A 51 4.15 6.86 -6.19
N VAL A 52 4.94 6.28 -5.28
CA VAL A 52 4.50 5.21 -4.38
C VAL A 52 4.87 5.51 -2.94
N VAL A 53 4.13 4.89 -2.02
CA VAL A 53 4.41 4.90 -0.58
C VAL A 53 4.64 3.46 -0.14
N SER A 54 5.72 3.20 0.60
CA SER A 54 5.98 1.86 1.14
C SER A 54 4.82 1.41 2.02
N THR A 55 4.54 0.11 2.03
CA THR A 55 3.54 -0.47 2.94
C THR A 55 4.09 -0.76 4.32
N GLY A 56 5.37 -0.46 4.58
CA GLY A 56 6.10 -0.91 5.78
C GLY A 56 6.48 -2.39 5.73
N SER A 57 6.11 -3.12 4.66
CA SER A 57 6.47 -4.52 4.41
C SER A 57 7.26 -4.60 3.11
N LEU A 58 8.50 -5.09 3.20
CA LEU A 58 9.35 -5.24 2.02
C LEU A 58 8.74 -6.23 1.02
N GLY A 59 8.18 -7.34 1.53
CA GLY A 59 7.60 -8.38 0.71
C GLY A 59 6.35 -7.91 -0.02
N LEU A 60 5.54 -7.08 0.65
CA LEU A 60 4.35 -6.51 0.03
C LEU A 60 4.71 -5.43 -1.01
N ASP A 61 5.71 -4.60 -0.75
CA ASP A 61 6.23 -3.64 -1.73
C ASP A 61 6.72 -4.34 -3.01
N ILE A 62 7.42 -5.47 -2.85
CA ILE A 62 7.86 -6.33 -3.96
C ILE A 62 6.67 -6.98 -4.68
N ALA A 63 5.69 -7.49 -3.92
CA ALA A 63 4.49 -8.11 -4.48
C ALA A 63 3.63 -7.11 -5.26
N LEU A 64 3.64 -5.83 -4.86
CA LEU A 64 3.02 -4.74 -5.61
C LEU A 64 3.77 -4.43 -6.92
N GLY A 65 5.08 -4.68 -6.94
CA GLY A 65 5.95 -4.61 -8.13
C GLY A 65 6.35 -3.20 -8.57
N VAL A 66 5.72 -2.18 -8.00
CA VAL A 66 6.13 -0.77 -8.12
C VAL A 66 6.82 -0.25 -6.86
N GLY A 67 7.06 -1.13 -5.87
CA GLY A 67 7.75 -0.77 -4.62
C GLY A 67 6.87 -0.11 -3.55
N GLY A 68 5.55 -0.14 -3.71
CA GLY A 68 4.61 0.41 -2.73
C GLY A 68 3.21 0.64 -3.28
N LEU A 69 2.37 1.31 -2.49
CA LEU A 69 1.02 1.71 -2.91
C LEU A 69 1.08 2.98 -3.77
N PRO A 70 0.36 3.03 -4.91
CA PRO A 70 0.43 4.17 -5.83
C PRO A 70 -0.35 5.38 -5.31
N ARG A 71 0.30 6.55 -5.30
CA ARG A 71 -0.32 7.84 -4.98
C ARG A 71 -1.32 8.27 -6.05
N GLY A 72 -2.27 9.14 -5.66
CA GLY A 72 -3.32 9.61 -6.55
C GLY A 72 -4.28 8.51 -7.02
N ARG A 73 -4.45 7.45 -6.21
CA ARG A 73 -5.30 6.29 -6.52
C ARG A 73 -6.10 5.85 -5.30
N VAL A 74 -7.18 5.12 -5.58
CA VAL A 74 -7.96 4.40 -4.58
C VAL A 74 -7.34 3.01 -4.34
N VAL A 75 -7.17 2.64 -3.09
CA VAL A 75 -6.72 1.31 -2.63
C VAL A 75 -7.81 0.73 -1.73
N GLU A 76 -8.05 -0.57 -1.84
CA GLU A 76 -8.92 -1.30 -0.91
C GLU A 76 -8.11 -2.38 -0.18
N ILE A 77 -8.19 -2.39 1.14
CA ILE A 77 -7.59 -3.42 2.00
C ILE A 77 -8.73 -4.12 2.72
N TYR A 78 -8.92 -5.42 2.44
CA TYR A 78 -10.01 -6.19 3.03
C TYR A 78 -9.52 -7.53 3.56
N GLY A 79 -10.27 -8.09 4.49
CA GLY A 79 -9.86 -9.31 5.19
C GLY A 79 -10.74 -9.61 6.40
N PRO A 80 -10.55 -10.78 7.02
CA PRO A 80 -11.22 -11.15 8.27
C PRO A 80 -10.97 -10.12 9.38
N GLU A 81 -11.74 -10.21 10.47
CA GLU A 81 -11.43 -9.50 11.71
C GLU A 81 -10.04 -9.93 12.23
N SER A 82 -9.36 -8.99 12.89
CA SER A 82 -8.02 -9.22 13.46
C SER A 82 -6.96 -9.71 12.48
N SER A 83 -7.15 -9.54 11.17
CA SER A 83 -6.18 -9.92 10.14
C SER A 83 -5.03 -8.93 9.97
N GLY A 84 -5.09 -7.75 10.61
CA GLY A 84 -4.05 -6.72 10.52
C GLY A 84 -4.35 -5.59 9.52
N LYS A 85 -5.59 -5.43 9.05
CA LYS A 85 -5.99 -4.34 8.13
C LYS A 85 -5.60 -2.94 8.63
N THR A 86 -6.02 -2.61 9.85
CA THR A 86 -5.73 -1.32 10.49
C THR A 86 -4.23 -1.18 10.77
N THR A 87 -3.56 -2.23 11.25
CA THR A 87 -2.11 -2.25 11.46
C THR A 87 -1.33 -1.94 10.18
N LEU A 88 -1.64 -2.63 9.08
CA LEU A 88 -1.01 -2.38 7.77
C LEU A 88 -1.22 -0.94 7.33
N THR A 89 -2.41 -0.40 7.57
CA THR A 89 -2.76 0.95 7.15
C THR A 89 -2.06 2.02 8.00
N LEU A 90 -1.93 1.80 9.30
CA LEU A 90 -1.14 2.67 10.19
C LEU A 90 0.35 2.65 9.82
N GLN A 91 0.89 1.51 9.37
CA GLN A 91 2.25 1.43 8.86
C GLN A 91 2.42 2.24 7.55
N VAL A 92 1.45 2.18 6.64
CA VAL A 92 1.45 3.04 5.43
C VAL A 92 1.39 4.53 5.81
N ILE A 93 0.60 4.90 6.84
CA ILE A 93 0.58 6.27 7.36
C ILE A 93 1.95 6.69 7.89
N ALA A 94 2.59 5.85 8.69
CA ALA A 94 3.93 6.14 9.22
C ALA A 94 4.95 6.31 8.09
N GLU A 95 4.91 5.47 7.05
CA GLU A 95 5.77 5.60 5.87
C GLU A 95 5.49 6.88 5.06
N MET A 96 4.22 7.29 4.91
CA MET A 96 3.88 8.57 4.27
C MET A 96 4.41 9.76 5.07
N GLN A 97 4.26 9.75 6.40
CA GLN A 97 4.74 10.82 7.27
C GLN A 97 6.26 10.92 7.25
N LYS A 98 6.99 9.80 7.14
CA LYS A 98 8.46 9.82 6.95
C LYS A 98 8.88 10.51 5.66
N GLN A 99 8.02 10.50 4.63
CA GLN A 99 8.23 11.24 3.39
C GLN A 99 7.79 12.72 3.49
N GLY A 100 7.38 13.19 4.67
CA GLY A 100 6.87 14.53 4.91
C GLY A 100 5.43 14.75 4.44
N GLY A 101 4.69 13.68 4.15
CA GLY A 101 3.30 13.77 3.69
C GLY A 101 2.30 13.94 4.84
N GLN A 102 1.25 14.71 4.59
CA GLN A 102 0.13 14.93 5.49
C GLN A 102 -0.90 13.79 5.38
N CYS A 103 -1.27 13.22 6.52
CA CYS A 103 -2.19 12.08 6.59
C CYS A 103 -3.51 12.46 7.28
N ALA A 104 -4.60 11.78 6.89
CA ALA A 104 -5.88 11.83 7.60
C ALA A 104 -6.46 10.43 7.80
N PHE A 105 -7.14 10.22 8.93
CA PHE A 105 -7.80 9.00 9.30
C PHE A 105 -9.28 9.28 9.61
N VAL A 106 -10.17 8.66 8.85
CA VAL A 106 -11.62 8.71 9.04
C VAL A 106 -12.02 7.41 9.75
N ASP A 107 -12.15 7.51 11.07
CA ASP A 107 -12.51 6.41 11.97
C ASP A 107 -14.03 6.32 12.11
N ALA A 108 -14.66 5.62 11.16
CA ALA A 108 -16.08 5.31 11.20
C ALA A 108 -16.42 4.13 12.13
N GLU A 109 -15.43 3.29 12.48
CA GLU A 109 -15.61 2.22 13.47
C GLU A 109 -15.48 2.69 14.93
N HIS A 110 -15.01 3.93 15.16
CA HIS A 110 -14.71 4.48 16.48
C HIS A 110 -13.79 3.59 17.33
N ALA A 111 -12.83 2.93 16.67
CA ALA A 111 -12.02 1.86 17.24
C ALA A 111 -10.50 2.11 17.15
N LEU A 112 -10.09 3.30 16.69
CA LEU A 112 -8.67 3.61 16.57
C LEU A 112 -7.99 3.75 17.94
N ASP A 113 -7.05 2.86 18.24
CA ASP A 113 -6.14 2.98 19.39
C ASP A 113 -4.97 3.92 19.05
N VAL A 114 -5.02 5.12 19.62
CA VAL A 114 -4.01 6.17 19.47
C VAL A 114 -2.64 5.76 20.03
N GLN A 115 -2.61 5.03 21.15
CA GLN A 115 -1.35 4.57 21.75
C GLN A 115 -0.70 3.51 20.88
N TYR A 116 -1.50 2.60 20.32
CA TYR A 116 -1.02 1.61 19.38
C TYR A 116 -0.48 2.27 18.10
N ALA A 117 -1.21 3.23 17.52
CA ALA A 117 -0.75 3.99 16.35
C ALA A 117 0.61 4.65 16.59
N GLN A 118 0.81 5.29 17.74
CA GLN A 118 2.09 5.90 18.10
C GLN A 118 3.23 4.88 18.17
N LYS A 119 2.98 3.69 18.75
CA LYS A 119 3.97 2.61 18.80
C LYS A 119 4.35 2.09 17.41
N LEU A 120 3.43 2.17 16.44
CA LEU A 120 3.69 1.83 15.04
C LEU A 120 4.45 2.93 14.27
N GLY A 121 4.87 4.01 14.94
CA GLY A 121 5.64 5.09 14.34
C GLY A 121 4.79 6.19 13.69
N VAL A 122 3.48 6.19 13.94
CA VAL A 122 2.60 7.28 13.49
C VAL A 122 2.87 8.54 14.31
N GLN A 123 3.14 9.64 13.62
CA GLN A 123 3.30 10.96 14.22
C GLN A 123 1.92 11.56 14.49
N LEU A 124 1.45 11.42 15.73
CA LEU A 124 0.09 11.78 16.12
C LEU A 124 -0.22 13.28 16.01
N SER A 125 0.77 14.16 16.22
CA SER A 125 0.59 15.61 16.09
C SER A 125 0.18 16.02 14.68
N ASP A 126 0.59 15.23 13.70
CA ASP A 126 0.47 15.54 12.27
C ASP A 126 -0.57 14.63 11.60
N LEU A 127 -1.35 13.86 12.37
CA LEU A 127 -2.42 13.03 11.86
C LEU A 127 -3.78 13.71 12.08
N LEU A 128 -4.48 14.03 10.99
CA LEU A 128 -5.86 14.50 11.07
C LEU A 128 -6.78 13.32 11.38
N ILE A 129 -7.64 13.44 12.39
CA ILE A 129 -8.61 12.39 12.74
C ILE A 129 -10.02 12.95 12.61
N SER A 130 -10.91 12.16 12.01
CA SER A 130 -12.33 12.45 11.91
C SER A 130 -13.13 11.24 12.36
N GLN A 131 -14.13 11.47 13.20
CA GLN A 131 -15.10 10.48 13.66
C GLN A 131 -16.49 10.90 13.20
N PRO A 132 -16.90 10.52 11.98
CA PRO A 132 -18.16 10.96 11.40
C PRO A 132 -19.36 10.19 11.98
N ASP A 133 -20.51 10.85 12.07
CA ASP A 133 -21.78 10.28 12.49
C ASP A 133 -22.46 9.49 11.37
N THR A 134 -22.24 9.85 10.10
CA THR A 134 -22.88 9.19 8.94
C THR A 134 -21.90 8.89 7.80
N GLY A 135 -22.27 7.93 6.96
CA GLY A 135 -21.51 7.57 5.77
C GLY A 135 -21.40 8.71 4.75
N GLU A 136 -22.46 9.51 4.58
CA GLU A 136 -22.44 10.72 3.74
C GLU A 136 -21.43 11.73 4.27
N GLN A 137 -21.47 12.04 5.57
CA GLN A 137 -20.57 13.00 6.22
C GLN A 137 -19.12 12.54 6.08
N ALA A 138 -18.84 11.26 6.34
CA ALA A 138 -17.51 10.67 6.16
C ALA A 138 -16.97 10.92 4.74
N LEU A 139 -17.77 10.63 3.72
CA LEU A 139 -17.37 10.76 2.32
C LEU A 139 -17.25 12.23 1.88
N GLU A 140 -18.06 13.13 2.44
CA GLU A 140 -17.94 14.59 2.22
C GLU A 140 -16.67 15.17 2.84
N ILE A 141 -16.27 14.68 4.02
CA ILE A 141 -15.00 15.04 4.66
C ILE A 141 -13.84 14.59 3.77
N VAL A 142 -13.84 13.32 3.34
CA VAL A 142 -12.83 12.80 2.40
C VAL A 142 -12.76 13.66 1.13
N ASP A 143 -13.90 13.96 0.53
CA ASP A 143 -13.97 14.75 -0.70
C ASP A 143 -13.45 16.19 -0.53
N SER A 144 -13.68 16.79 0.63
CA SER A 144 -13.15 18.11 0.99
C SER A 144 -11.63 18.09 1.24
N LEU A 145 -11.13 17.07 1.94
CA LEU A 145 -9.69 16.86 2.18
C LEU A 145 -8.94 16.58 0.88
N VAL A 146 -9.48 15.73 -0.01
CA VAL A 146 -8.87 15.46 -1.32
C VAL A 146 -8.84 16.73 -2.17
N ARG A 147 -9.91 17.53 -2.17
CA ARG A 147 -9.99 18.77 -2.97
C ARG A 147 -9.06 19.87 -2.48
N SER A 148 -8.74 19.92 -1.19
CA SER A 148 -7.83 20.94 -0.66
C SER A 148 -6.43 20.80 -1.24
N GLY A 149 -6.04 19.58 -1.67
CA GLY A 149 -4.70 19.27 -2.13
C GLY A 149 -3.63 19.29 -1.03
N ALA A 150 -4.04 19.46 0.22
CA ALA A 150 -3.14 19.55 1.37
C ALA A 150 -2.93 18.22 2.09
N VAL A 151 -3.63 17.15 1.69
CA VAL A 151 -3.52 15.81 2.29
C VAL A 151 -3.02 14.83 1.24
N ASP A 152 -1.98 14.08 1.59
CA ASP A 152 -1.30 13.12 0.70
C ASP A 152 -1.87 11.71 0.82
N LEU A 153 -2.38 11.34 2.00
CA LEU A 153 -2.97 10.03 2.29
C LEU A 153 -4.21 10.16 3.19
N ILE A 154 -5.31 9.56 2.77
CA ILE A 154 -6.53 9.44 3.57
C ILE A 154 -6.88 7.96 3.75
N VAL A 155 -7.20 7.58 4.98
CA VAL A 155 -7.65 6.24 5.36
C VAL A 155 -9.10 6.32 5.83
N ILE A 156 -9.93 5.37 5.40
CA ILE A 156 -11.30 5.22 5.89
C ILE A 156 -11.44 3.84 6.52
N ASP A 157 -11.64 3.81 7.85
CA ASP A 157 -11.82 2.61 8.66
C ASP A 157 -13.22 2.60 9.29
N SER A 158 -14.22 1.91 8.73
CA SER A 158 -14.19 1.09 7.53
C SER A 158 -15.42 1.33 6.64
N VAL A 159 -15.38 0.83 5.40
CA VAL A 159 -16.54 0.90 4.49
C VAL A 159 -17.79 0.28 5.10
N ALA A 160 -17.64 -0.75 5.93
CA ALA A 160 -18.78 -1.40 6.55
C ALA A 160 -19.52 -0.49 7.53
N ALA A 161 -18.80 0.45 8.16
CA ALA A 161 -19.34 1.43 9.10
C ALA A 161 -19.80 2.75 8.45
N LEU A 162 -19.70 2.87 7.11
CA LEU A 162 -20.27 4.01 6.39
C LEU A 162 -21.79 3.87 6.26
N THR A 163 -22.48 3.97 7.39
CA THR A 163 -23.93 3.79 7.50
C THR A 163 -24.64 5.04 6.97
N PRO A 164 -25.50 4.92 5.95
CA PRO A 164 -26.24 6.07 5.42
C PRO A 164 -27.13 6.72 6.47
N LYS A 165 -27.29 8.04 6.40
CA LYS A 165 -28.12 8.81 7.34
C LYS A 165 -29.53 8.24 7.51
N ALA A 166 -30.19 7.86 6.41
CA ALA A 166 -31.55 7.30 6.45
C ALA A 166 -31.63 5.94 7.16
N GLU A 167 -30.53 5.19 7.23
CA GLU A 167 -30.46 3.92 7.99
C GLU A 167 -30.26 4.18 9.49
N ILE A 168 -29.54 5.25 9.86
CA ILE A 168 -29.35 5.66 11.26
C ILE A 168 -30.63 6.27 11.85
N GLU A 169 -31.34 7.08 11.07
CA GLU A 169 -32.59 7.72 11.50
C GLU A 169 -33.82 6.79 11.42
N GLY A 170 -33.70 5.66 10.72
CA GLY A 170 -34.75 4.66 10.56
C GLY A 170 -34.90 3.74 11.77
N GLU A 171 -35.92 2.87 11.73
CA GLU A 171 -36.13 1.87 12.77
C GLU A 171 -35.36 0.57 12.48
N MET A 172 -34.99 -0.15 13.54
CA MET A 172 -34.36 -1.47 13.39
C MET A 172 -35.30 -2.43 12.67
N GLY A 173 -34.90 -2.87 11.48
CA GLY A 173 -35.69 -3.77 10.63
C GLY A 173 -36.22 -3.10 9.36
N ASP A 174 -36.04 -1.80 9.20
CA ASP A 174 -36.39 -1.09 7.96
C ASP A 174 -35.59 -1.62 6.77
N ALA A 175 -36.31 -1.99 5.71
CA ALA A 175 -35.70 -2.53 4.50
C ALA A 175 -35.25 -1.41 3.55
N LEU A 176 -33.97 -1.02 3.63
CA LEU A 176 -33.33 -0.03 2.75
C LEU A 176 -32.27 -0.68 1.82
N PRO A 177 -32.67 -1.58 0.91
CA PRO A 177 -31.72 -2.42 0.17
C PRO A 177 -30.80 -1.59 -0.73
N GLY A 178 -29.49 -1.76 -0.53
CA GLY A 178 -28.45 -1.22 -1.41
C GLY A 178 -28.18 0.29 -1.25
N LEU A 179 -28.68 0.92 -0.19
CA LEU A 179 -28.45 2.35 0.06
C LEU A 179 -26.95 2.68 0.14
N GLN A 180 -26.20 1.93 0.96
CA GLN A 180 -24.75 2.07 1.08
C GLN A 180 -24.01 1.85 -0.26
N ALA A 181 -24.44 0.88 -1.07
CA ALA A 181 -23.83 0.63 -2.39
C ALA A 181 -24.04 1.80 -3.37
N ARG A 182 -25.20 2.45 -3.31
CA ARG A 182 -25.50 3.65 -4.11
C ARG A 182 -24.67 4.85 -3.64
N LEU A 183 -24.56 5.05 -2.32
CA LEU A 183 -23.72 6.07 -1.71
C LEU A 183 -22.26 5.93 -2.15
N MET A 184 -21.68 4.74 -2.01
CA MET A 184 -20.31 4.43 -2.44
C MET A 184 -20.11 4.68 -3.94
N SER A 185 -21.07 4.28 -4.77
CA SER A 185 -21.01 4.50 -6.22
C SER A 185 -21.00 5.98 -6.60
N GLN A 186 -21.78 6.79 -5.89
CA GLN A 186 -21.83 8.24 -6.11
C GLN A 186 -20.56 8.92 -5.63
N ALA A 187 -20.08 8.58 -4.43
CA ALA A 187 -18.89 9.17 -3.85
C ALA A 187 -17.64 8.86 -4.67
N LEU A 188 -17.40 7.58 -5.01
CA LEU A 188 -16.23 7.19 -5.80
C LEU A 188 -16.22 7.84 -7.20
N ARG A 189 -17.39 8.05 -7.81
CA ARG A 189 -17.52 8.76 -9.09
C ARG A 189 -17.05 10.22 -8.98
N LYS A 190 -17.34 10.89 -7.87
CA LYS A 190 -16.87 12.26 -7.60
C LYS A 190 -15.38 12.30 -7.24
N LEU A 191 -14.96 11.40 -6.35
CA LEU A 191 -13.61 11.39 -5.76
C LEU A 191 -12.52 11.06 -6.77
N THR A 192 -12.73 10.08 -7.67
CA THR A 192 -11.64 9.49 -8.48
C THR A 192 -10.87 10.52 -9.32
N ALA A 193 -11.59 11.48 -9.91
CA ALA A 193 -10.95 12.52 -10.72
C ALA A 193 -10.11 13.48 -9.86
N THR A 194 -10.64 13.88 -8.71
CA THR A 194 -9.96 14.78 -7.77
C THR A 194 -8.74 14.10 -7.15
N ILE A 195 -8.88 12.84 -6.72
CA ILE A 195 -7.80 11.98 -6.20
C ILE A 195 -6.58 11.99 -7.12
N LYS A 196 -6.80 11.83 -8.44
CA LYS A 196 -5.69 11.85 -9.41
C LYS A 196 -5.10 13.25 -9.58
N LYS A 197 -5.92 14.31 -9.57
CA LYS A 197 -5.46 15.70 -9.72
C LYS A 197 -4.63 16.19 -8.54
N THR A 198 -4.99 15.81 -7.32
CA THR A 198 -4.27 16.22 -6.11
C THR A 198 -3.22 15.21 -5.65
N ASN A 199 -3.10 14.09 -6.37
CA ASN A 199 -2.15 13.02 -6.07
C ASN A 199 -2.26 12.47 -4.63
N CYS A 200 -3.45 12.59 -4.03
CA CYS A 200 -3.80 12.02 -2.73
C CYS A 200 -4.09 10.52 -2.88
N MET A 201 -3.48 9.68 -2.05
CA MET A 201 -3.87 8.27 -1.95
C MET A 201 -5.10 8.15 -1.03
N VAL A 202 -6.07 7.32 -1.40
CA VAL A 202 -7.23 7.04 -0.54
C VAL A 202 -7.36 5.53 -0.31
N ILE A 203 -7.18 5.10 0.93
CA ILE A 203 -7.27 3.71 1.37
C ILE A 203 -8.63 3.49 2.03
N PHE A 204 -9.37 2.50 1.53
CA PHE A 204 -10.58 2.00 2.16
C PHE A 204 -10.27 0.67 2.84
N ILE A 205 -10.47 0.62 4.16
CA ILE A 205 -10.52 -0.65 4.89
C ILE A 205 -11.92 -1.23 4.73
N ASN A 206 -11.99 -2.54 4.48
CA ASN A 206 -13.26 -3.22 4.28
C ASN A 206 -13.29 -4.58 4.98
N GLN A 207 -14.49 -5.03 5.29
CA GLN A 207 -14.73 -6.32 5.95
C GLN A 207 -15.20 -7.36 4.93
N ILE A 208 -14.95 -8.63 5.24
CA ILE A 208 -15.52 -9.74 4.48
C ILE A 208 -16.95 -10.00 4.96
N ARG A 209 -17.84 -10.29 4.01
CA ARG A 209 -19.20 -10.79 4.20
C ARG A 209 -19.42 -12.02 3.32
N MET A 210 -20.39 -12.85 3.65
CA MET A 210 -20.75 -14.00 2.81
C MET A 210 -22.01 -13.71 1.99
N LYS A 211 -21.98 -14.02 0.70
CA LYS A 211 -23.18 -14.04 -0.13
C LYS A 211 -23.94 -15.35 0.09
N ILE A 212 -25.18 -15.23 0.54
CA ILE A 212 -26.08 -16.37 0.69
C ILE A 212 -26.46 -16.90 -0.70
N GLY A 213 -26.53 -18.24 -0.84
CA GLY A 213 -27.02 -18.89 -2.07
C GLY A 213 -25.97 -19.13 -3.16
N VAL A 214 -24.68 -18.93 -2.88
CA VAL A 214 -23.60 -19.28 -3.83
C VAL A 214 -23.28 -20.77 -3.73
N MET A 215 -23.61 -21.55 -4.77
CA MET A 215 -23.32 -23.00 -4.83
C MET A 215 -21.99 -23.32 -5.52
N PHE A 216 -21.38 -22.36 -6.23
CA PHE A 216 -20.12 -22.54 -6.96
C PHE A 216 -19.22 -21.29 -6.84
N GLY A 217 -17.92 -21.50 -6.59
CA GLY A 217 -16.95 -20.43 -6.38
C GLY A 217 -16.86 -19.96 -4.92
N SER A 218 -16.18 -18.83 -4.68
CA SER A 218 -16.05 -18.26 -3.33
C SER A 218 -17.31 -17.48 -2.95
N PRO A 219 -17.92 -17.74 -1.77
CA PRO A 219 -19.05 -16.97 -1.27
C PRO A 219 -18.63 -15.60 -0.68
N GLU A 220 -17.32 -15.34 -0.54
CA GLU A 220 -16.82 -14.13 0.09
C GLU A 220 -17.08 -12.88 -0.77
N THR A 221 -17.47 -11.80 -0.10
CA THR A 221 -17.68 -10.49 -0.69
C THR A 221 -17.31 -9.38 0.28
N THR A 222 -17.38 -8.15 -0.21
CA THR A 222 -16.99 -6.92 0.52
C THR A 222 -18.19 -5.99 0.59
N THR A 223 -18.25 -5.19 1.66
CA THR A 223 -19.34 -4.25 1.91
C THR A 223 -19.27 -3.04 0.96
N GLY A 224 -20.36 -2.28 0.81
CA GLY A 224 -20.41 -1.10 -0.06
C GLY A 224 -20.65 -1.40 -1.56
N GLY A 225 -21.08 -2.62 -1.89
CA GLY A 225 -21.40 -3.01 -3.27
C GLY A 225 -20.17 -3.28 -4.14
N ASN A 226 -20.30 -3.10 -5.46
CA ASN A 226 -19.20 -3.41 -6.40
C ASN A 226 -18.38 -2.18 -6.82
N ALA A 227 -18.81 -0.96 -6.51
CA ALA A 227 -18.16 0.26 -7.00
C ALA A 227 -16.67 0.30 -6.61
N LEU A 228 -16.37 0.09 -5.32
CA LEU A 228 -15.00 0.12 -4.82
C LEU A 228 -14.09 -0.89 -5.55
N LYS A 229 -14.62 -2.08 -5.87
CA LYS A 229 -13.87 -3.10 -6.64
C LYS A 229 -13.44 -2.61 -8.00
N PHE A 230 -14.21 -1.75 -8.66
CA PHE A 230 -13.87 -1.21 -9.99
C PHE A 230 -12.94 0.00 -9.92
N TYR A 231 -13.22 0.92 -8.99
CA TYR A 231 -12.46 2.16 -8.81
C TYR A 231 -11.08 1.93 -8.17
N ALA A 232 -10.95 0.97 -7.26
CA ALA A 232 -9.67 0.62 -6.65
C ALA A 232 -8.65 0.24 -7.72
N SER A 233 -7.46 0.84 -7.65
CA SER A 233 -6.31 0.49 -8.49
C SER A 233 -5.57 -0.71 -7.93
N VAL A 234 -5.49 -0.80 -6.60
CA VAL A 234 -4.92 -1.92 -5.87
C VAL A 234 -5.97 -2.46 -4.92
N ARG A 235 -6.12 -3.79 -4.85
CA ARG A 235 -6.93 -4.46 -3.84
C ARG A 235 -6.08 -5.52 -3.14
N LEU A 236 -6.07 -5.47 -1.81
CA LEU A 236 -5.30 -6.38 -0.96
C LEU A 236 -6.25 -7.24 -0.12
N ASP A 237 -6.06 -8.56 -0.19
CA ASP A 237 -6.71 -9.54 0.68
C ASP A 237 -5.71 -9.94 1.76
N ILE A 238 -5.92 -9.46 2.99
CA ILE A 238 -5.03 -9.68 4.14
C ILE A 238 -5.66 -10.69 5.11
N ARG A 239 -4.90 -11.73 5.46
CA ARG A 239 -5.34 -12.82 6.34
C ARG A 239 -4.28 -13.18 7.36
N ARG A 240 -4.73 -13.48 8.58
CA ARG A 240 -3.91 -14.18 9.57
C ARG A 240 -3.81 -15.65 9.19
N THR A 241 -2.58 -16.16 9.07
CA THR A 241 -2.30 -17.58 8.77
C THR A 241 -1.91 -18.38 10.01
N GLY A 242 -1.34 -17.72 11.01
CA GLY A 242 -0.84 -18.36 12.23
C GLY A 242 -0.67 -17.38 13.39
N THR A 243 -0.32 -17.92 14.56
CA THR A 243 -0.01 -17.14 15.76
C THR A 243 1.46 -17.38 16.13
N ILE A 244 2.18 -16.29 16.34
CA ILE A 244 3.57 -16.31 16.78
C ILE A 244 3.57 -16.37 18.31
N LYS A 245 4.31 -17.32 18.88
CA LYS A 245 4.38 -17.54 20.32
C LYS A 245 5.81 -17.48 20.84
N LYS A 246 5.99 -16.88 22.01
CA LYS A 246 7.24 -16.94 22.80
C LYS A 246 6.92 -17.72 24.08
N GLY A 247 7.25 -19.02 24.09
CA GLY A 247 6.74 -19.93 25.11
C GLY A 247 5.23 -20.12 24.96
N ASP A 248 4.47 -19.82 26.02
CA ASP A 248 3.00 -19.92 26.02
C ASP A 248 2.29 -18.61 25.62
N GLU A 249 3.01 -17.49 25.55
CA GLU A 249 2.44 -16.17 25.26
C GLU A 249 2.35 -15.92 23.75
N ALA A 250 1.19 -15.44 23.29
CA ALA A 250 0.99 -15.01 21.90
C ALA A 250 1.54 -13.59 21.71
N VAL A 251 2.61 -13.47 20.92
CA VAL A 251 3.36 -12.22 20.73
C VAL A 251 3.12 -11.56 19.37
N GLY A 252 2.44 -12.26 18.46
CA GLY A 252 2.11 -11.72 17.15
C GLY A 252 1.32 -12.67 16.27
N ASN A 253 1.12 -12.26 15.02
CA ASN A 253 0.39 -13.00 14.00
C ASN A 253 1.25 -13.17 12.75
N GLU A 254 1.31 -14.40 12.24
CA GLU A 254 1.77 -14.64 10.88
C GLU A 254 0.67 -14.17 9.92
N THR A 255 1.04 -13.34 8.94
CA THR A 255 0.10 -12.64 8.08
C THR A 255 0.45 -12.86 6.63
N LYS A 256 -0.57 -13.11 5.81
CA LYS A 256 -0.46 -13.24 4.37
C LYS A 256 -1.32 -12.20 3.68
N VAL A 257 -0.72 -11.47 2.74
CA VAL A 257 -1.41 -10.49 1.89
C VAL A 257 -1.34 -10.93 0.44
N LYS A 258 -2.49 -11.02 -0.22
CA LYS A 258 -2.61 -11.28 -1.65
C LYS A 258 -3.03 -10.02 -2.39
N VAL A 259 -2.28 -9.66 -3.43
CA VAL A 259 -2.63 -8.56 -4.34
C VAL A 259 -3.69 -9.05 -5.33
N VAL A 260 -4.97 -8.99 -4.96
CA VAL A 260 -6.06 -9.55 -5.80
C VAL A 260 -6.42 -8.67 -7.00
N LYS A 261 -6.01 -7.41 -6.98
CA LYS A 261 -6.12 -6.49 -8.13
C LYS A 261 -4.94 -5.54 -8.11
N ASN A 262 -4.36 -5.31 -9.29
CA ASN A 262 -3.28 -4.36 -9.48
C ASN A 262 -3.40 -3.74 -10.88
N LYS A 263 -3.53 -2.41 -10.96
CA LYS A 263 -3.58 -1.65 -12.22
C LYS A 263 -2.24 -1.01 -12.60
N VAL A 264 -1.21 -1.14 -11.77
CA VAL A 264 0.10 -0.51 -11.99
C VAL A 264 1.22 -1.54 -12.24
N SER A 265 0.96 -2.82 -11.97
CA SER A 265 1.89 -3.94 -12.14
C SER A 265 1.09 -5.26 -12.16
N PRO A 266 1.66 -6.42 -12.56
CA PRO A 266 0.96 -7.69 -12.57
C PRO A 266 0.32 -8.05 -11.21
N PRO A 267 -0.96 -8.48 -11.19
CA PRO A 267 -1.65 -8.88 -9.96
C PRO A 267 -1.31 -10.31 -9.51
N PHE A 268 -1.92 -10.73 -8.41
CA PHE A 268 -1.94 -12.09 -7.83
C PHE A 268 -0.69 -12.57 -7.11
N LYS A 269 0.34 -11.73 -7.04
CA LYS A 269 1.46 -11.96 -6.13
C LYS A 269 0.99 -11.92 -4.67
N THR A 270 1.74 -12.62 -3.81
CA THR A 270 1.49 -12.70 -2.37
C THR A 270 2.74 -12.29 -1.60
N ALA A 271 2.53 -11.69 -0.44
CA ALA A 271 3.55 -11.44 0.55
C ALA A 271 3.16 -12.13 1.86
N GLU A 272 4.14 -12.66 2.57
CA GLU A 272 3.99 -13.26 3.89
C GLU A 272 4.96 -12.55 4.82
N PHE A 273 4.46 -12.10 5.96
CA PHE A 273 5.22 -11.34 6.95
C PHE A 273 4.55 -11.45 8.32
N ASP A 274 5.29 -11.07 9.35
CA ASP A 274 4.82 -11.10 10.71
C ASP A 274 4.34 -9.73 11.17
N ILE A 275 3.24 -9.73 11.94
CA ILE A 275 2.76 -8.57 12.68
C ILE A 275 2.98 -8.87 14.17
N LEU A 276 3.93 -8.18 14.79
CA LEU A 276 4.23 -8.27 16.22
C LEU A 276 3.36 -7.28 17.00
N PHE A 277 2.79 -7.73 18.12
CA PHE A 277 1.94 -6.87 18.93
C PHE A 277 2.76 -5.74 19.57
N GLY A 278 2.28 -4.50 19.40
CA GLY A 278 2.96 -3.31 19.87
C GLY A 278 4.14 -2.83 19.01
N GLU A 279 4.53 -3.56 17.96
CA GLU A 279 5.66 -3.17 17.09
C GLU A 279 5.25 -3.02 15.62
N GLY A 280 4.24 -3.77 15.17
CA GLY A 280 3.73 -3.72 13.81
C GLY A 280 4.40 -4.75 12.91
N ILE A 281 4.59 -4.40 11.64
CA ILE A 281 5.16 -5.31 10.65
C ILE A 281 6.66 -5.47 10.91
N SER A 282 7.10 -6.72 11.05
CA SER A 282 8.51 -7.06 11.29
C SER A 282 9.29 -7.11 9.98
N ARG A 283 9.86 -5.97 9.58
CA ARG A 283 10.69 -5.85 8.36
C ARG A 283 11.96 -6.70 8.44
N GLU A 284 12.58 -6.78 9.61
CA GLU A 284 13.79 -7.60 9.84
C GLU A 284 13.50 -9.09 9.63
N GLY A 285 12.31 -9.54 10.05
CA GLY A 285 11.84 -10.91 9.78
C GLY A 285 11.74 -11.19 8.28
N GLU A 286 11.17 -10.26 7.51
CA GLU A 286 11.08 -10.39 6.04
C GLU A 286 12.47 -10.43 5.40
N ILE A 287 13.39 -9.57 5.83
CA ILE A 287 14.77 -9.52 5.32
C ILE A 287 15.49 -10.84 5.59
N ILE A 288 15.29 -11.45 6.76
CA ILE A 288 15.87 -12.76 7.10
C ILE A 288 15.34 -13.84 6.16
N ASP A 289 14.01 -13.94 6.02
CA ASP A 289 13.38 -14.98 5.22
C ASP A 289 13.75 -14.86 3.74
N MET A 290 13.76 -13.63 3.20
CA MET A 290 14.20 -13.35 1.84
C MET A 290 15.69 -13.56 1.66
N GLY A 291 16.52 -13.17 2.63
CA GLY A 291 17.97 -13.36 2.60
C GLY A 291 18.35 -14.83 2.57
N VAL A 292 17.64 -15.69 3.31
CA VAL A 292 17.82 -17.15 3.24
C VAL A 292 17.43 -17.68 1.87
N ASN A 293 16.28 -17.27 1.34
CA ASN A 293 15.82 -17.70 0.02
C ASN A 293 16.77 -17.27 -1.11
N ALA A 294 17.34 -16.07 -1.00
CA ALA A 294 18.32 -15.52 -1.94
C ALA A 294 19.76 -16.02 -1.71
N LYS A 295 19.99 -16.89 -0.71
CA LYS A 295 21.32 -17.40 -0.30
C LYS A 295 22.31 -16.31 0.12
N ILE A 296 21.79 -15.19 0.64
CA ILE A 296 22.57 -14.10 1.24
C ILE A 296 22.83 -14.39 2.71
N ILE A 297 21.85 -14.97 3.40
CA ILE A 297 21.97 -15.47 4.77
C ILE A 297 22.08 -16.99 4.73
N GLU A 298 23.11 -17.53 5.37
CA GLU A 298 23.32 -18.96 5.51
C GLU A 298 22.52 -19.51 6.69
N LYS A 299 21.78 -20.60 6.46
CA LYS A 299 21.05 -21.31 7.50
C LYS A 299 21.63 -22.70 7.71
N SER A 300 22.26 -22.91 8.88
CA SER A 300 22.84 -24.19 9.30
C SER A 300 22.08 -24.76 10.49
N GLY A 301 21.08 -25.61 10.20
CA GLY A 301 20.15 -26.12 11.20
C GLY A 301 19.32 -24.98 11.79
N ALA A 302 19.50 -24.70 13.10
CA ALA A 302 18.86 -23.58 13.78
C ALA A 302 19.67 -22.27 13.71
N TRP A 303 20.92 -22.29 13.26
CA TRP A 303 21.78 -21.11 13.23
C TRP A 303 21.64 -20.35 11.91
N TYR A 304 21.59 -19.02 12.02
CA TYR A 304 21.66 -18.09 10.90
C TYR A 304 23.02 -17.38 10.94
N ALA A 305 23.65 -17.22 9.78
CA ALA A 305 24.92 -16.54 9.62
C ALA A 305 24.92 -15.65 8.36
N TYR A 306 25.70 -14.57 8.41
CA TYR A 306 25.89 -13.63 7.32
C TYR A 306 27.39 -13.38 7.13
N ASN A 307 27.91 -13.57 5.91
CA ASN A 307 29.34 -13.50 5.60
C ASN A 307 30.24 -14.34 6.55
N GLY A 308 29.74 -15.48 7.04
CA GLY A 308 30.46 -16.34 8.00
C GLY A 308 30.32 -15.94 9.48
N GLU A 309 29.78 -14.76 9.79
CA GLU A 309 29.48 -14.34 11.16
C GLU A 309 28.09 -14.81 11.59
N LYS A 310 27.97 -15.36 12.80
CA LYS A 310 26.69 -15.84 13.32
C LYS A 310 25.83 -14.66 13.78
N ILE A 311 24.65 -14.51 13.16
CA ILE A 311 23.68 -13.47 13.52
C ILE A 311 22.73 -13.93 14.63
N GLY A 312 22.46 -15.23 14.75
CA GLY A 312 21.60 -15.74 15.81
C GLY A 312 21.23 -17.22 15.70
N GLN A 313 20.79 -17.80 16.82
CA GLN A 313 20.19 -19.13 16.86
C GLN A 313 18.66 -19.00 16.86
N GLY A 314 18.02 -19.45 15.81
CA GLY A 314 16.58 -19.30 15.60
C GLY A 314 16.23 -17.96 14.93
N ARG A 315 15.02 -17.91 14.36
CA ARG A 315 14.55 -16.76 13.59
C ARG A 315 14.32 -15.54 14.48
N ASP A 316 13.74 -15.73 15.66
CA ASP A 316 13.45 -14.62 16.60
C ASP A 316 14.71 -13.93 17.12
N ASN A 317 15.73 -14.69 17.54
CA ASN A 317 16.99 -14.10 18.01
C ASN A 317 17.73 -13.39 16.87
N SER A 318 17.67 -13.93 15.65
CA SER A 318 18.29 -13.29 14.48
C SER A 318 17.57 -11.97 14.14
N ARG A 319 16.25 -11.92 14.29
CA ARG A 319 15.45 -10.69 14.11
C ARG A 319 15.84 -9.63 15.14
N GLU A 320 15.94 -10.00 16.41
CA GLU A 320 16.32 -9.10 17.51
C GLU A 320 17.74 -8.54 17.28
N PHE A 321 18.68 -9.39 16.86
CA PHE A 321 20.03 -8.98 16.49
C PHE A 321 20.05 -7.96 15.34
N LEU A 322 19.29 -8.18 14.25
CA LEU A 322 19.22 -7.23 13.15
C LEU A 322 18.56 -5.90 13.56
N ARG A 323 17.58 -5.95 14.47
CA ARG A 323 16.93 -4.76 15.01
C ARG A 323 17.91 -3.90 15.82
N GLU A 324 18.79 -4.52 16.59
CA GLU A 324 19.85 -3.84 17.35
C GLU A 324 20.97 -3.32 16.44
N ASN A 325 21.13 -3.91 15.24
CA ASN A 325 22.19 -3.58 14.28
C ASN A 325 21.60 -3.06 12.95
N ALA A 326 20.97 -1.88 13.01
CA ALA A 326 20.23 -1.30 11.88
C ALA A 326 21.07 -1.11 10.59
N ASP A 327 22.36 -0.81 10.71
CA ASP A 327 23.25 -0.67 9.55
C ASP A 327 23.47 -2.01 8.83
N LEU A 328 23.65 -3.08 9.60
CA LEU A 328 23.75 -4.44 9.06
C LEU A 328 22.43 -4.88 8.43
N ALA A 329 21.30 -4.60 9.08
CA ALA A 329 19.97 -4.88 8.52
C ALA A 329 19.78 -4.18 7.17
N ARG A 330 20.20 -2.90 7.05
CA ARG A 330 20.17 -2.14 5.79
C ARG A 330 21.09 -2.73 4.72
N GLU A 331 22.30 -3.15 5.09
CA GLU A 331 23.23 -3.81 4.16
C GLU A 331 22.61 -5.09 3.59
N ILE A 332 22.09 -5.96 4.45
CA ILE A 332 21.44 -7.21 4.05
C ILE A 332 20.20 -6.91 3.18
N GLU A 333 19.38 -5.93 3.57
CA GLU A 333 18.22 -5.53 2.78
C GLU A 333 18.63 -5.07 1.37
N ASN A 334 19.70 -4.28 1.24
CA ASN A 334 20.20 -3.85 -0.06
C ASN A 334 20.69 -5.01 -0.92
N LYS A 335 21.37 -6.01 -0.34
CA LYS A 335 21.73 -7.24 -1.08
C LYS A 335 20.50 -8.03 -1.51
N VAL A 336 19.47 -8.12 -0.65
CA VAL A 336 18.19 -8.76 -1.01
C VAL A 336 17.54 -8.00 -2.17
N ARG A 337 17.48 -6.67 -2.09
CA ARG A 337 16.96 -5.80 -3.16
C ARG A 337 17.72 -5.99 -4.47
N GLU A 338 19.05 -6.03 -4.42
CA GLU A 338 19.90 -6.27 -5.59
C GLU A 338 19.61 -7.64 -6.23
N SER A 339 19.50 -8.70 -5.42
CA SER A 339 19.20 -10.06 -5.90
C SER A 339 17.84 -10.17 -6.61
N LEU A 340 16.90 -9.28 -6.25
CA LEU A 340 15.56 -9.21 -6.82
C LEU A 340 15.44 -8.18 -7.95
N GLY A 341 16.51 -7.44 -8.26
CA GLY A 341 16.53 -6.40 -9.29
C GLY A 341 15.64 -5.19 -8.97
N ILE A 342 15.48 -4.85 -7.69
CA ILE A 342 14.69 -3.69 -7.24
C ILE A 342 15.58 -2.59 -6.69
N ALA A 343 15.07 -1.36 -6.67
CA ALA A 343 15.83 -0.18 -6.24
C ALA A 343 16.36 -0.33 -4.80
N LEU A 344 17.64 0.04 -4.63
CA LEU A 344 18.34 0.05 -3.35
C LEU A 344 17.82 1.17 -2.44
N LEU A 345 17.96 0.99 -1.13
CA LEU A 345 17.76 2.06 -0.17
C LEU A 345 18.85 3.13 -0.35
N PRO A 346 18.50 4.42 -0.18
CA PRO A 346 19.49 5.49 -0.21
C PRO A 346 20.52 5.29 0.90
N ALA A 347 21.77 5.70 0.65
CA ALA A 347 22.83 5.68 1.66
C ALA A 347 22.44 6.54 2.86
N SER A 348 22.71 6.08 4.09
CA SER A 348 22.46 6.87 5.28
C SER A 348 23.28 8.17 5.24
N LEU A 349 22.67 9.29 5.62
CA LEU A 349 23.36 10.58 5.81
C LEU A 349 24.32 10.56 7.02
N GLU A 350 24.28 9.49 7.82
CA GLU A 350 25.19 9.23 8.92
C GLU A 350 25.97 7.95 8.60
N ALA A 351 27.15 8.10 8.00
CA ALA A 351 28.21 7.11 8.10
C ALA A 351 29.21 7.64 9.15
N PRO A 352 29.62 6.84 10.15
CA PRO A 352 30.77 7.21 10.96
C PRO A 352 31.98 7.30 10.02
N ALA A 353 32.65 8.45 10.01
CA ALA A 353 33.91 8.62 9.32
C ALA A 353 34.85 7.49 9.75
N ALA A 354 35.29 6.67 8.79
CA ALA A 354 36.26 5.61 9.01
C ALA A 354 37.45 6.17 9.79
N ALA A 355 37.67 5.64 11.00
CA ALA A 355 38.83 5.99 11.80
C ALA A 355 40.09 5.63 10.99
N PRO A 356 41.06 6.55 10.82
CA PRO A 356 42.27 6.24 10.10
C PRO A 356 43.04 5.16 10.87
N ALA A 357 43.39 4.09 10.15
CA ALA A 357 44.28 3.05 10.63
C ALA A 357 45.58 3.69 11.15
N LYS A 358 45.86 3.54 12.44
CA LYS A 358 47.19 3.87 12.97
C LYS A 358 48.15 2.79 12.50
N GLU A 359 49.06 3.20 11.63
CA GLU A 359 50.25 2.45 11.25
C GLU A 359 50.98 1.93 12.49
N ALA A 360 51.36 0.66 12.41
CA ALA A 360 52.34 0.06 13.30
C ALA A 360 53.69 0.78 13.11
N ALA A 361 54.11 1.52 14.13
CA ALA A 361 55.48 2.04 14.21
C ALA A 361 56.39 0.94 14.77
N GLU A 362 57.15 0.35 13.87
CA GLU A 362 58.34 -0.45 14.14
C GLU A 362 59.46 0.49 14.64
N LYS A 363 59.89 0.33 15.91
CA LYS A 363 61.28 0.44 16.38
C LYS A 363 61.41 0.19 17.88
#